data_AF-A0A023EHZ9-F1
#
_entry.id   AF-A0A023EHZ9-F1
#
_cell.length_a   1.000
_cell.length_b   1.000
_cell.length_c   1.000
_cell.angle_alpha   90.00
_cell.angle_beta   90.00
_cell.angle_gamma   90.00
#
_symmetry.space_group_name_H-M   'P 1'
#
loop_
_entity.id
_entity.type
_entity.pdbx_description
1 polymer ?
#
loop_
_entity_poly.entity_id
_entity_poly.type
_entity_poly.pdbx_seq_one_letter_code
_entity_poly.pdbx_strand_id
1 'polypeptide(L)'
;RTYFAEGDDPKAGASGFSESYAESGTGADQAAQAWRLRSKPNISRSDTKALLAAAMEHTGVPGFRFPIRSEGEIERLEVAVRSDMYKWDNYIAFLRDLRANDLHTPIRCIFQSVFYDEALVNYNYNGISTAPGVHKRAMKSYAIFRDCFAVAWREFGITDDMIRAMLTEIIKNINRRKRNRQYKNRIQKKKRLTKLV
;
A
#
# COMPACT_ATOMS: atom_id res chain seq x y z
N ARG A 1 52.59 -45.13 39.99
CA ARG A 1 53.39 -44.35 40.96
C ARG A 1 53.86 -43.10 40.21
N THR A 2 53.12 -41.99 40.37
CA THR A 2 53.54 -40.73 41.07
C THR A 2 54.42 -39.85 40.16
N TYR A 3 54.13 -38.57 39.86
CA TYR A 3 53.64 -37.47 40.69
C TYR A 3 52.88 -36.38 39.88
N PHE A 4 51.96 -35.72 40.59
CA PHE A 4 51.36 -34.39 40.34
C PHE A 4 52.39 -33.25 40.48
N ALA A 5 52.15 -32.10 39.83
CA ALA A 5 52.19 -30.77 40.46
C ALA A 5 51.58 -29.68 39.54
N GLU A 6 50.78 -28.83 40.17
CA GLU A 6 50.02 -27.68 39.66
C GLU A 6 50.90 -26.44 39.35
N GLY A 7 50.32 -25.42 38.71
CA GLY A 7 50.91 -24.07 38.64
C GLY A 7 50.23 -23.06 37.70
N ASP A 8 49.10 -22.50 38.15
CA ASP A 8 48.51 -21.14 37.98
C ASP A 8 48.80 -20.19 36.78
N ASP A 9 47.71 -19.85 36.07
CA ASP A 9 47.07 -18.51 35.82
C ASP A 9 47.84 -17.33 35.15
N PRO A 10 47.21 -16.20 34.74
CA PRO A 10 45.95 -15.94 34.03
C PRO A 10 46.15 -15.03 32.78
N LYS A 11 45.23 -15.02 31.79
CA LYS A 11 45.06 -13.82 30.94
C LYS A 11 43.66 -13.67 30.33
N ALA A 12 42.90 -12.82 31.00
CA ALA A 12 41.99 -11.79 30.49
C ALA A 12 41.53 -11.85 29.02
N GLY A 13 40.21 -11.70 28.85
CA GLY A 13 39.65 -10.88 27.76
C GLY A 13 38.59 -11.57 26.93
N ALA A 14 37.34 -11.46 27.35
CA ALA A 14 36.22 -11.24 26.42
C ALA A 14 35.05 -10.68 27.22
N SER A 15 34.78 -9.38 27.05
CA SER A 15 33.59 -8.73 27.57
C SER A 15 32.37 -9.33 26.86
N GLY A 16 31.63 -10.18 27.57
CA GLY A 16 30.30 -10.62 27.16
C GLY A 16 29.32 -9.49 27.39
N PHE A 17 29.17 -8.64 26.38
CA PHE A 17 28.19 -7.56 26.34
C PHE A 17 26.78 -8.18 26.29
N SER A 18 26.18 -8.46 27.45
CA SER A 18 24.76 -8.75 27.54
C SER A 18 23.97 -7.45 27.54
N GLU A 19 23.98 -6.76 26.41
CA GLU A 19 23.07 -5.64 26.17
C GLU A 19 21.75 -6.24 25.68
N SER A 20 20.86 -6.47 26.64
CA SER A 20 19.46 -6.77 26.38
C SER A 20 18.83 -5.48 25.85
N TYR A 21 18.86 -5.30 24.54
CA TYR A 21 17.98 -4.32 23.91
C TYR A 21 16.55 -4.78 24.12
N ALA A 22 15.93 -4.28 25.19
CA ALA A 22 14.52 -4.01 25.19
C ALA A 22 14.27 -3.05 24.02
N GLU A 23 13.94 -3.63 22.86
CA GLU A 23 13.49 -2.93 21.66
C GLU A 23 12.19 -2.21 22.04
N SER A 24 12.36 -1.02 22.62
CA SER A 24 11.29 -0.05 22.82
C SER A 24 10.97 0.47 21.43
N GLY A 25 10.19 -0.33 20.69
CA GLY A 25 9.69 -0.01 19.37
C GLY A 25 9.09 1.39 19.43
N THR A 26 9.65 2.29 18.64
CA THR A 26 9.23 3.69 18.56
C THR A 26 7.70 3.74 18.39
N GLY A 27 7.02 4.73 18.98
CA GLY A 27 5.55 4.84 18.89
C GLY A 27 5.02 4.85 17.44
N ALA A 28 5.87 5.20 16.47
CA ALA A 28 5.61 5.09 15.03
C ALA A 28 5.43 3.63 14.56
N ASP A 29 6.26 2.70 15.05
CA ASP A 29 6.15 1.27 14.74
C ASP A 29 4.92 0.65 15.41
N GLN A 30 4.54 1.11 16.60
CA GLN A 30 3.32 0.67 17.28
C GLN A 30 2.06 1.13 16.54
N ALA A 31 2.03 2.38 16.04
CA ALA A 31 0.95 2.87 15.17
C ALA A 31 0.91 2.10 13.83
N ALA A 32 2.08 1.75 13.29
CA ALA A 32 2.22 0.90 12.10
C ALA A 32 1.77 -0.56 12.33
N GLN A 33 1.83 -1.07 13.55
CA GLN A 33 1.32 -2.40 13.88
C GLN A 33 -0.18 -2.36 14.21
N ALA A 34 -0.65 -1.28 14.84
CA ALA A 34 -2.07 -1.08 15.16
C ALA A 34 -2.97 -1.05 13.91
N TRP A 35 -2.51 -0.49 12.77
CA TRP A 35 -3.29 -0.55 11.52
C TRP A 35 -3.42 -1.95 10.93
N ARG A 36 -2.41 -2.83 11.13
CA ARG A 36 -2.46 -4.22 10.64
C ARG A 36 -3.49 -5.06 11.39
N LEU A 37 -3.71 -4.74 12.67
CA LEU A 37 -4.54 -5.53 13.58
C LEU A 37 -5.99 -5.03 13.66
N ARG A 38 -6.25 -3.74 13.42
CA ARG A 38 -7.63 -3.23 13.28
C ARG A 38 -8.15 -3.47 11.87
N SER A 39 -8.93 -4.54 11.77
CA SER A 39 -9.80 -4.89 10.64
C SER A 39 -9.07 -5.60 9.49
N LYS A 40 -9.33 -6.91 9.38
CA LYS A 40 -9.74 -7.48 8.10
C LYS A 40 -11.20 -7.07 7.90
N PRO A 41 -11.55 -5.97 7.21
CA PRO A 41 -12.91 -5.76 6.80
C PRO A 41 -13.18 -6.89 5.83
N ASN A 42 -14.14 -7.73 6.20
CA ASN A 42 -14.91 -8.47 5.23
C ASN A 42 -15.87 -7.47 4.57
N ILE A 43 -15.31 -6.45 3.90
CA ILE A 43 -16.09 -5.49 3.12
C ILE A 43 -16.52 -6.25 1.88
N SER A 44 -17.82 -6.43 1.76
CA SER A 44 -18.43 -7.09 0.63
C SER A 44 -18.18 -6.26 -0.63
N ARG A 45 -18.15 -6.93 -1.79
CA ARG A 45 -18.21 -6.25 -3.10
C ARG A 45 -19.42 -5.32 -3.24
N SER A 46 -20.45 -5.47 -2.40
CA SER A 46 -21.62 -4.58 -2.33
C SER A 46 -21.29 -3.23 -1.68
N ASP A 47 -20.49 -3.22 -0.62
CA ASP A 47 -20.24 -2.01 0.18
C ASP A 47 -19.25 -1.09 -0.55
N THR A 48 -18.28 -1.71 -1.23
CA THR A 48 -17.46 -1.01 -2.25
C THR A 48 -18.29 -0.46 -3.39
N LYS A 49 -19.44 -1.04 -3.74
CA LYS A 49 -20.31 -0.58 -4.84
C LYS A 49 -21.11 0.66 -4.45
N ALA A 50 -21.56 0.77 -3.21
CA ALA A 50 -22.22 1.96 -2.69
C ALA A 50 -21.24 3.15 -2.55
N LEU A 51 -20.02 2.89 -2.04
CA LEU A 51 -18.93 3.87 -2.06
C LEU A 51 -18.53 4.27 -3.49
N LEU A 52 -18.52 3.32 -4.43
CA LEU A 52 -18.29 3.62 -5.85
C LEU A 52 -19.40 4.52 -6.42
N ALA A 53 -20.67 4.25 -6.10
CA ALA A 53 -21.80 5.01 -6.61
C ALA A 53 -21.80 6.45 -6.06
N ALA A 54 -21.51 6.64 -4.77
CA ALA A 54 -21.33 7.96 -4.17
C ALA A 54 -20.11 8.71 -4.74
N ALA A 55 -19.00 8.01 -4.98
CA ALA A 55 -17.83 8.58 -5.66
C ALA A 55 -18.09 8.92 -7.14
N MET A 56 -19.12 8.31 -7.76
CA MET A 56 -19.50 8.55 -9.15
C MET A 56 -20.43 9.77 -9.33
N GLU A 57 -21.12 10.24 -8.28
CA GLU A 57 -21.93 11.48 -8.33
C GLU A 57 -21.10 12.75 -8.08
N HIS A 58 -19.95 12.64 -7.40
CA HIS A 58 -19.01 13.75 -7.27
C HIS A 58 -17.98 13.74 -8.40
N THR A 59 -18.13 14.64 -9.37
CA THR A 59 -17.07 15.05 -10.29
C THR A 59 -16.01 15.84 -9.50
N GLY A 60 -15.29 15.16 -8.60
CA GLY A 60 -14.39 15.77 -7.64
C GLY A 60 -13.30 16.62 -8.29
N VAL A 61 -12.88 16.28 -9.52
CA VAL A 61 -11.95 17.09 -10.32
C VAL A 61 -12.56 17.29 -11.72
N PRO A 62 -12.75 18.54 -12.18
CA PRO A 62 -13.30 18.80 -13.51
C PRO A 62 -12.49 18.12 -14.62
N GLY A 63 -13.19 17.39 -15.50
CA GLY A 63 -12.58 16.62 -16.60
C GLY A 63 -12.13 15.21 -16.22
N PHE A 64 -12.34 14.77 -14.97
CA PHE A 64 -12.03 13.42 -14.52
C PHE A 64 -13.27 12.71 -13.99
N ARG A 65 -13.32 11.39 -14.21
CA ARG A 65 -14.35 10.52 -13.66
C ARG A 65 -13.70 9.49 -12.75
N PHE A 66 -14.18 9.40 -11.52
CA PHE A 66 -13.75 8.40 -10.57
C PHE A 66 -14.70 7.18 -10.57
N PRO A 67 -14.19 5.97 -10.26
CA PRO A 67 -12.78 5.64 -10.06
C PRO A 67 -12.00 5.61 -11.38
N ILE A 68 -10.72 6.00 -11.33
CA ILE A 68 -9.82 6.04 -12.49
C ILE A 68 -9.53 4.63 -12.99
N ARG A 69 -9.72 4.39 -14.30
CA ARG A 69 -9.77 3.02 -14.86
C ARG A 69 -8.52 2.59 -15.62
N SER A 70 -7.68 3.53 -16.03
CA SER A 70 -6.48 3.22 -16.80
C SER A 70 -5.26 4.01 -16.34
N GLU A 71 -4.08 3.46 -16.62
CA GLU A 71 -2.79 4.12 -16.39
C GLU A 71 -2.74 5.51 -17.05
N GLY A 72 -3.20 5.62 -18.30
CA GLY A 72 -3.21 6.91 -19.00
C GLY A 72 -4.04 7.99 -18.30
N GLU A 73 -5.14 7.60 -17.64
CA GLU A 73 -5.95 8.55 -16.86
C GLU A 73 -5.27 8.97 -15.56
N ILE A 74 -4.51 8.06 -14.91
CA ILE A 74 -3.68 8.39 -13.73
C ILE A 74 -2.64 9.44 -14.11
N GLU A 75 -1.94 9.24 -15.24
CA GLU A 75 -0.95 10.20 -15.71
C GLU A 75 -1.58 11.56 -16.05
N ARG A 76 -2.76 11.58 -16.69
CA ARG A 76 -3.48 12.84 -16.93
C ARG A 76 -3.86 13.53 -15.61
N LEU A 77 -4.34 12.78 -14.62
CA LEU A 77 -4.74 13.35 -13.32
C LEU A 77 -3.52 13.93 -12.61
N GLU A 78 -2.41 13.20 -12.61
CA GLU A 78 -1.15 13.64 -11.99
C GLU A 78 -0.65 14.95 -12.61
N VAL A 79 -0.57 15.02 -13.95
CA VAL A 79 -0.14 16.24 -14.65
C VAL A 79 -1.09 17.39 -14.36
N ALA A 80 -2.40 17.13 -14.39
CA ALA A 80 -3.41 18.15 -14.18
C ALA A 80 -3.38 18.72 -12.75
N VAL A 81 -3.23 17.87 -11.73
CA VAL A 81 -3.11 18.28 -10.32
C VAL A 81 -1.81 19.02 -10.05
N ARG A 82 -0.69 18.64 -10.69
CA ARG A 82 0.59 19.34 -10.52
C ARG A 82 0.67 20.68 -11.23
N SER A 83 -0.03 20.83 -12.35
CA SER A 83 0.07 22.02 -13.20
C SER A 83 -0.99 23.07 -12.88
N ASP A 84 -2.07 22.69 -12.20
CA ASP A 84 -3.22 23.56 -11.94
C ASP A 84 -3.67 23.45 -10.48
N MET A 85 -3.46 24.54 -9.72
CA MET A 85 -3.86 24.63 -8.32
C MET A 85 -5.36 24.45 -8.11
N TYR A 86 -6.19 24.87 -9.07
CA TYR A 86 -7.63 24.65 -8.97
C TYR A 86 -7.95 23.16 -8.97
N LYS A 87 -7.26 22.36 -9.80
CA LYS A 87 -7.45 20.89 -9.81
C LYS A 87 -6.86 20.21 -8.58
N TRP A 88 -5.77 20.74 -8.04
CA TRP A 88 -5.21 20.31 -6.77
C TRP A 88 -6.22 20.45 -5.63
N ASP A 89 -6.82 21.64 -5.48
CA ASP A 89 -7.79 21.91 -4.41
C ASP A 89 -9.05 21.07 -4.55
N ASN A 90 -9.57 20.96 -5.77
CA ASN A 90 -10.70 20.09 -6.10
C ASN A 90 -10.43 18.63 -5.73
N TYR A 91 -9.25 18.12 -6.07
CA TYR A 91 -8.89 16.73 -5.75
C TYR A 91 -8.76 16.52 -4.23
N ILE A 92 -8.17 17.47 -3.49
CA ILE A 92 -8.07 17.40 -2.03
C ILE A 92 -9.45 17.44 -1.38
N ALA A 93 -10.33 18.33 -1.83
CA ALA A 93 -11.70 18.42 -1.33
C ALA A 93 -12.45 17.10 -1.54
N PHE A 94 -12.37 16.53 -2.75
CA PHE A 94 -12.92 15.21 -3.07
C PHE A 94 -12.39 14.11 -2.14
N LEU A 95 -11.08 14.04 -1.91
CA LEU A 95 -10.49 13.05 -1.01
C LEU A 95 -10.92 13.25 0.45
N ARG A 96 -11.07 14.50 0.89
CA ARG A 96 -11.56 14.85 2.22
C ARG A 96 -13.01 14.40 2.39
N ASP A 97 -13.88 14.70 1.43
CA ASP A 97 -15.30 14.34 1.46
C ASP A 97 -15.50 12.83 1.52
N LEU A 98 -14.74 12.07 0.70
CA LEU A 98 -14.76 10.60 0.76
C LEU A 98 -14.44 10.06 2.15
N ARG A 99 -13.56 10.73 2.90
CA ARG A 99 -13.18 10.34 4.25
C ARG A 99 -14.18 10.82 5.30
N ALA A 100 -14.67 12.04 5.16
CA ALA A 100 -15.64 12.65 6.08
C ALA A 100 -16.98 11.90 6.08
N ASN A 101 -17.40 11.39 4.91
CA ASN A 101 -18.64 10.62 4.75
C ASN A 101 -18.65 9.31 5.54
N ASP A 102 -17.48 8.68 5.76
CA ASP A 102 -17.35 7.49 6.58
C ASP A 102 -15.95 7.37 7.22
N LEU A 103 -15.85 7.82 8.47
CA LEU A 103 -14.61 7.76 9.26
C LEU A 103 -14.20 6.32 9.63
N HIS A 104 -15.15 5.37 9.64
CA HIS A 104 -14.90 3.97 9.98
C HIS A 104 -14.38 3.18 8.78
N THR A 105 -14.71 3.59 7.55
CA THR A 105 -14.17 2.97 6.35
C THR A 105 -12.64 3.07 6.36
N PRO A 106 -11.90 1.95 6.27
CA PRO A 106 -10.44 2.00 6.27
C PRO A 106 -9.90 2.75 5.05
N ILE A 107 -8.81 3.50 5.22
CA ILE A 107 -8.18 4.32 4.16
C ILE A 107 -7.89 3.55 2.86
N ARG A 108 -7.57 2.24 2.96
CA ARG A 108 -7.34 1.39 1.80
C ARG A 108 -8.58 1.20 0.92
N CYS A 109 -9.76 1.22 1.53
CA CYS A 109 -11.03 1.01 0.86
C CYS A 109 -11.44 2.28 0.13
N ILE A 110 -11.17 3.45 0.73
CA ILE A 110 -11.30 4.75 0.07
C ILE A 110 -10.34 4.82 -1.12
N PHE A 111 -9.07 4.43 -0.95
CA PHE A 111 -8.14 4.40 -2.08
C PHE A 111 -8.63 3.51 -3.24
N GLN A 112 -9.22 2.35 -2.91
CA GLN A 112 -9.81 1.42 -3.88
C GLN A 112 -11.11 1.92 -4.53
N SER A 113 -11.77 2.96 -3.98
CA SER A 113 -12.87 3.66 -4.65
C SER A 113 -12.39 4.79 -5.56
N VAL A 114 -11.12 5.21 -5.46
CA VAL A 114 -10.53 6.24 -6.34
C VAL A 114 -9.83 5.61 -7.55
N PHE A 115 -9.20 4.44 -7.41
CA PHE A 115 -8.44 3.79 -8.49
C PHE A 115 -8.81 2.32 -8.68
N TYR A 116 -9.00 1.89 -9.93
CA TYR A 116 -9.13 0.48 -10.27
C TYR A 116 -7.80 -0.26 -10.13
N ASP A 117 -7.87 -1.53 -9.71
CA ASP A 117 -6.73 -2.45 -9.69
C ASP A 117 -6.00 -2.49 -11.04
N GLU A 118 -6.76 -2.52 -12.14
CA GLU A 118 -6.26 -2.57 -13.51
C GLU A 118 -5.39 -1.37 -13.88
N ALA A 119 -5.75 -0.17 -13.38
CA ALA A 119 -5.00 1.05 -13.61
C ALA A 119 -3.63 1.02 -12.88
N LEU A 120 -3.53 0.26 -11.80
CA LEU A 120 -2.37 0.25 -10.90
C LEU A 120 -1.39 -0.91 -11.17
N VAL A 121 -1.65 -1.76 -12.16
CA VAL A 121 -0.84 -2.96 -12.43
C VAL A 121 0.64 -2.63 -12.68
N ASN A 122 0.94 -1.47 -13.26
CA ASN A 122 2.30 -1.01 -13.60
C ASN A 122 2.94 -0.12 -12.53
N TYR A 123 2.29 0.03 -11.38
CA TYR A 123 2.78 0.86 -10.29
C TYR A 123 3.31 0.00 -9.14
N ASN A 124 4.24 0.56 -8.38
CA ASN A 124 4.52 0.16 -7.01
C ASN A 124 5.04 1.37 -6.21
N TYR A 125 5.30 1.20 -4.91
CA TYR A 125 5.71 2.34 -4.10
C TYR A 125 7.05 2.96 -4.55
N ASN A 126 8.04 2.13 -4.90
CA ASN A 126 9.43 2.57 -5.11
C ASN A 126 9.86 2.75 -6.59
N GLY A 127 9.10 2.24 -7.55
CA GLY A 127 9.44 2.12 -8.97
C GLY A 127 10.28 0.88 -9.33
N ILE A 128 10.73 0.11 -8.33
CA ILE A 128 11.69 -0.98 -8.54
C ILE A 128 10.96 -2.30 -8.74
N SER A 129 11.28 -3.02 -9.81
CA SER A 129 10.82 -4.38 -10.06
C SER A 129 11.94 -5.37 -9.84
N THR A 130 11.61 -6.55 -9.32
CA THR A 130 12.55 -7.68 -9.26
C THR A 130 12.60 -8.49 -10.54
N ALA A 131 11.65 -8.28 -11.47
CA ALA A 131 11.63 -8.96 -12.76
C ALA A 131 12.49 -8.20 -13.78
N PRO A 132 13.45 -8.88 -14.45
CA PRO A 132 14.28 -8.27 -15.48
C PRO A 132 13.45 -7.61 -16.59
N GLY A 133 13.84 -6.40 -17.01
CA GLY A 133 13.21 -5.65 -18.10
C GLY A 133 11.80 -5.08 -17.80
N VAL A 134 11.26 -5.30 -16.60
CA VAL A 134 9.95 -4.77 -16.22
C VAL A 134 10.17 -3.53 -15.35
N HIS A 135 9.91 -2.34 -15.88
CA HIS A 135 9.91 -1.12 -15.07
C HIS A 135 8.54 -0.89 -14.42
N LYS A 136 8.55 -0.40 -13.18
CA LYS A 136 7.34 0.03 -12.47
C LYS A 136 7.40 1.52 -12.23
N ARG A 137 6.24 2.17 -12.23
CA ARG A 137 6.12 3.58 -11.86
C ARG A 137 6.15 3.70 -10.34
N ALA A 138 6.90 4.67 -9.84
CA ALA A 138 7.11 4.91 -8.42
C ALA A 138 6.00 5.80 -7.85
N MET A 139 5.03 5.23 -7.13
CA MET A 139 3.93 6.00 -6.53
C MET A 139 4.42 7.12 -5.59
N LYS A 140 5.58 6.94 -4.96
CA LYS A 140 6.21 7.97 -4.12
C LYS A 140 6.52 9.27 -4.87
N SER A 141 6.59 9.22 -6.19
CA SER A 141 6.88 10.38 -7.05
C SER A 141 5.62 11.09 -7.55
N TYR A 142 4.42 10.64 -7.15
CA TYR A 142 3.15 11.19 -7.61
C TYR A 142 2.46 11.96 -6.49
N ALA A 143 2.05 13.19 -6.78
CA ALA A 143 1.30 14.00 -5.84
C ALA A 143 -0.06 13.36 -5.53
N ILE A 144 -0.72 12.79 -6.54
CA ILE A 144 -2.08 12.25 -6.40
C ILE A 144 -2.15 11.00 -5.50
N PHE A 145 -1.01 10.34 -5.26
CA PHE A 145 -0.92 9.17 -4.38
C PHE A 145 -0.38 9.48 -3.00
N ARG A 146 0.39 10.57 -2.83
CA ARG A 146 0.99 10.93 -1.54
C ARG A 146 0.52 12.28 -1.06
N ASP A 147 0.98 13.33 -1.72
CA ASP A 147 0.86 14.70 -1.22
C ASP A 147 -0.61 15.11 -1.04
N CYS A 148 -1.46 14.81 -2.02
CA CYS A 148 -2.89 15.12 -1.94
C CYS A 148 -3.61 14.34 -0.83
N PHE A 149 -3.29 13.05 -0.66
CA PHE A 149 -3.85 12.23 0.42
C PHE A 149 -3.37 12.70 1.80
N ALA A 150 -2.10 13.06 1.92
CA ALA A 150 -1.52 13.58 3.15
C ALA A 150 -2.20 14.88 3.57
N VAL A 151 -2.36 15.83 2.63
CA VAL A 151 -3.03 17.10 2.93
C VAL A 151 -4.52 16.90 3.22
N ALA A 152 -5.22 16.10 2.41
CA ALA A 152 -6.65 15.86 2.60
C ALA A 152 -6.96 15.18 3.93
N TRP A 153 -6.08 14.30 4.40
CA TRP A 153 -6.37 13.44 5.54
C TRP A 153 -5.60 13.73 6.83
N ARG A 154 -4.76 14.76 6.82
CA ARG A 154 -3.99 15.20 7.99
C ARG A 154 -4.89 15.47 9.21
N GLU A 155 -6.04 16.08 8.99
CA GLU A 155 -7.01 16.40 10.07
C GLU A 155 -7.64 15.16 10.71
N PHE A 156 -7.68 14.03 10.00
CA PHE A 156 -8.15 12.74 10.54
C PHE A 156 -7.02 11.91 11.18
N GLY A 157 -5.83 12.50 11.38
CA GLY A 157 -4.67 11.85 11.99
C GLY A 157 -3.95 10.84 11.09
N ILE A 158 -4.17 10.89 9.78
CA ILE A 158 -3.51 9.99 8.84
C ILE A 158 -2.14 10.55 8.46
N THR A 159 -1.09 9.78 8.73
CA THR A 159 0.30 10.18 8.46
C THR A 159 0.82 9.65 7.12
N ASP A 160 1.90 10.26 6.63
CA ASP A 160 2.61 9.83 5.42
C ASP A 160 3.06 8.36 5.49
N ASP A 161 3.44 7.89 6.68
CA ASP A 161 3.82 6.50 6.91
C ASP A 161 2.64 5.55 6.77
N MET A 162 1.46 5.93 7.25
CA MET A 162 0.23 5.16 7.04
C MET A 162 -0.14 5.11 5.56
N ILE A 163 0.02 6.22 4.83
CA ILE A 163 -0.22 6.28 3.38
C ILE A 163 0.77 5.36 2.65
N ARG A 164 2.07 5.46 2.94
CA ARG A 164 3.12 4.58 2.40
C ARG A 164 2.83 3.10 2.65
N ALA A 165 2.45 2.75 3.88
CA ALA A 165 2.13 1.39 4.26
C ALA A 165 0.91 0.87 3.49
N MET A 166 -0.15 1.68 3.40
CA MET A 166 -1.38 1.38 2.66
C MET A 166 -1.11 1.17 1.17
N LEU A 167 -0.40 2.09 0.49
CA LEU A 167 -0.04 1.95 -0.92
C LEU A 167 0.76 0.66 -1.18
N THR A 168 1.73 0.37 -0.31
CA THR A 168 2.54 -0.84 -0.39
C THR A 168 1.69 -2.11 -0.25
N GLU A 169 0.74 -2.12 0.69
CA GLU A 169 -0.16 -3.25 0.91
C GLU A 169 -1.12 -3.46 -0.28
N ILE A 170 -1.71 -2.38 -0.79
CA ILE A 170 -2.64 -2.44 -1.93
C ILE A 170 -1.95 -3.04 -3.15
N ILE A 171 -0.76 -2.56 -3.51
CA ILE A 171 -0.01 -3.08 -4.65
C ILE A 171 0.40 -4.55 -4.44
N LYS A 172 0.79 -4.94 -3.22
CA LYS A 172 1.05 -6.35 -2.90
C LYS A 172 -0.19 -7.21 -3.14
N ASN A 173 -1.36 -6.75 -2.73
CA ASN A 173 -2.64 -7.44 -2.90
C ASN A 173 -3.07 -7.53 -4.37
N ILE A 174 -2.92 -6.47 -5.15
CA ILE A 174 -3.18 -6.46 -6.60
C ILE A 174 -2.31 -7.52 -7.30
N ASN A 175 -1.00 -7.52 -7.02
CA ASN A 175 -0.07 -8.48 -7.62
C ASN A 175 -0.35 -9.92 -7.18
N ARG A 176 -0.77 -10.13 -5.92
CA ARG A 176 -1.21 -11.43 -5.43
C ARG A 176 -2.46 -11.91 -6.17
N ARG A 177 -3.49 -11.06 -6.33
CA ARG A 177 -4.70 -11.38 -7.11
C ARG A 177 -4.36 -11.74 -8.56
N LYS A 178 -3.49 -10.97 -9.21
CA LYS A 178 -3.02 -11.22 -10.58
C LYS A 178 -2.35 -12.59 -10.71
N ARG A 179 -1.38 -12.92 -9.85
CA ARG A 179 -0.68 -14.21 -9.85
C ARG A 179 -1.64 -15.38 -9.61
N ASN A 180 -2.57 -15.23 -8.67
CA ASN A 180 -3.58 -16.26 -8.40
C ASN A 180 -4.50 -16.51 -9.60
N ARG A 181 -4.92 -15.45 -10.31
CA ARG A 181 -5.73 -15.57 -11.53
C ARG A 181 -4.95 -16.29 -12.63
N GLN A 182 -3.68 -15.93 -12.84
CA GLN A 182 -2.81 -16.60 -13.83
C GLN A 182 -2.61 -18.08 -13.49
N TYR A 183 -2.35 -18.40 -12.23
CA TYR A 183 -2.21 -19.78 -11.77
C TYR A 183 -3.49 -20.59 -12.04
N LYS A 184 -4.66 -20.08 -11.64
CA LYS A 184 -5.96 -20.74 -11.89
C LYS A 184 -6.21 -20.95 -13.39
N ASN A 185 -5.92 -19.96 -14.23
CA ASN A 185 -6.07 -20.05 -15.68
C ASN A 185 -5.15 -21.15 -16.27
N ARG A 186 -3.91 -21.27 -15.80
CA ARG A 186 -2.98 -22.33 -16.22
C ARG A 186 -3.49 -23.72 -15.84
N ILE A 187 -3.99 -23.88 -14.62
CA ILE A 187 -4.59 -25.14 -14.15
C ILE A 187 -5.81 -25.51 -15.00
N GLN A 188 -6.71 -24.55 -15.27
CA GLN A 188 -7.91 -24.80 -16.07
C GLN A 188 -7.57 -25.14 -17.53
N LYS A 189 -6.57 -24.47 -18.12
CA LYS A 189 -6.06 -24.79 -19.46
C LYS A 189 -5.51 -26.21 -19.50
N LYS A 190 -4.68 -26.62 -18.53
CA LYS A 190 -4.13 -27.98 -18.44
C LYS A 190 -5.25 -29.04 -18.36
N LYS A 191 -6.27 -28.81 -17.52
CA LYS A 191 -7.44 -29.70 -17.39
C LYS A 191 -8.24 -29.85 -18.69
N ARG A 192 -8.35 -28.79 -19.50
CA ARG A 192 -9.04 -28.83 -20.80
C ARG A 192 -8.23 -29.64 -21.82
N LEU A 193 -6.91 -29.46 -21.88
CA LEU A 193 -6.05 -30.23 -22.78
C LEU A 193 -6.07 -31.72 -22.44
N THR A 194 -6.03 -32.10 -21.16
CA THR A 194 -6.10 -33.52 -20.75
C THR A 194 -7.45 -34.19 -20.95
N LYS A 195 -8.50 -33.44 -21.31
CA LYS A 195 -9.83 -33.99 -21.65
C LYS A 195 -10.03 -34.15 -23.17
N LEU A 196 -9.10 -33.64 -23.98
CA LEU A 196 -9.13 -33.68 -25.45
C LEU A 196 -8.19 -34.75 -26.03
N VAL A 197 -7.53 -35.51 -25.16
CA VAL A 197 -6.67 -36.67 -25.45
C VAL A 197 -7.33 -37.87 -24.78
#